data_AF-A0A970X6B5-F1
#
_entry.id   AF-A0A970X6B5-F1
#
_cell.length_a   1.000
_cell.length_b   1.000
_cell.length_c   1.000
_cell.angle_alpha   90.00
_cell.angle_beta   90.00
_cell.angle_gamma   90.00
#
_symmetry.space_group_name_H-M   'P 1'
#
loop_
_entity.id
_entity.type
_entity.pdbx_description
1 polymer ?
#
loop_
_entity_poly.entity_id
_entity_poly.type
_entity_poly.pdbx_seq_one_letter_code
_entity_poly.pdbx_strand_id
1 'polypeptide(L)'
;MSARARTQVPELARRSFVRTVRQPAQVVPAITFPLFLFAINAAGLDSAAELPGFPAPDYLTFILAVPFLQAGLFAVAGLGADLARDIETGFLDRLSLTPLSRSGLVSGQMAGTIALGVVQAVVFLTIGLAAGASFDTGAAGVAVLILLEIAIVFAFGLIGITAAFRFGNGEAVQGLFPVLFIFLFLSTMALPADLIEQDWFRTVATYNPVSYLFDGVRSLFYGGWDPAALAGAFGVAAGISAVFLPLAVRALNARVVRT
;
A
#
# COMPACT_ATOMS: atom_id res chain seq x y z
N MET A 1 -16.02 -4.49 -21.91
CA MET A 1 -16.01 -3.06 -21.51
C MET A 1 -16.64 -2.23 -22.62
N SER A 2 -17.68 -1.44 -22.33
CA SER A 2 -18.33 -0.54 -23.30
C SER A 2 -17.37 0.58 -23.76
N ALA A 3 -17.46 1.02 -25.02
CA ALA A 3 -16.63 2.08 -25.60
C ALA A 3 -16.66 3.40 -24.78
N ARG A 4 -17.75 3.67 -24.05
CA ARG A 4 -17.88 4.82 -23.13
C ARG A 4 -17.03 4.69 -21.87
N ALA A 5 -16.77 3.48 -21.39
CA ALA A 5 -15.93 3.25 -20.21
C ALA A 5 -14.46 3.59 -20.49
N ARG A 6 -13.98 3.45 -21.74
CA ARG A 6 -12.59 3.74 -22.11
C ARG A 6 -12.26 5.23 -22.10
N THR A 7 -13.24 6.10 -22.40
CA THR A 7 -13.05 7.56 -22.36
C THR A 7 -13.36 8.18 -21.00
N GLN A 8 -14.21 7.53 -20.19
CA GLN A 8 -14.58 8.04 -18.85
C GLN A 8 -13.56 7.71 -17.77
N VAL A 9 -12.90 6.55 -17.82
CA VAL A 9 -11.92 6.13 -16.81
C VAL A 9 -10.74 7.11 -16.69
N PRO A 10 -10.13 7.62 -17.77
CA PRO A 10 -9.03 8.60 -17.68
C PRO A 10 -9.45 9.91 -17.00
N GLU A 11 -10.64 10.44 -17.32
CA GLU A 11 -11.13 11.69 -16.75
C GLU A 11 -11.53 11.54 -15.27
N LEU A 12 -12.11 10.40 -14.91
CA LEU A 12 -12.42 10.07 -13.52
C LEU A 12 -11.14 9.82 -12.71
N ALA A 13 -10.13 9.18 -13.30
CA ALA A 13 -8.81 9.01 -12.70
C ALA A 13 -8.14 10.36 -12.47
N ARG A 14 -8.13 11.24 -13.48
CA ARG A 14 -7.63 12.61 -13.36
C ARG A 14 -8.35 13.38 -12.26
N ARG A 15 -9.68 13.31 -12.21
CA ARG A 15 -10.48 13.95 -11.16
C ARG A 15 -10.10 13.44 -9.78
N SER A 16 -9.96 12.13 -9.60
CA SER A 16 -9.61 11.58 -8.30
C SER A 16 -8.21 12.01 -7.87
N PHE A 17 -7.23 11.87 -8.76
CA PHE A 17 -5.87 12.31 -8.48
C PHE A 17 -5.81 13.80 -8.11
N VAL A 18 -6.45 14.67 -8.89
CA VAL A 18 -6.51 16.10 -8.60
C VAL A 18 -7.25 16.39 -7.29
N ARG A 19 -8.31 15.65 -6.96
CA ARG A 19 -9.03 15.78 -5.67
C ARG A 19 -8.10 15.44 -4.51
N THR A 20 -7.41 14.30 -4.58
CA THR A 20 -6.50 13.86 -3.52
C THR A 20 -5.33 14.82 -3.35
N VAL A 21 -4.68 15.24 -4.44
CA VAL A 21 -3.57 16.22 -4.41
C VAL A 21 -4.01 17.58 -3.86
N ARG A 22 -5.26 17.98 -4.10
CA ARG A 22 -5.84 19.21 -3.54
C ARG A 22 -6.33 19.08 -2.09
N GLN A 23 -6.13 17.93 -1.45
CA GLN A 23 -6.40 17.72 -0.04
C GLN A 23 -5.07 17.50 0.70
N PRO A 24 -4.36 18.58 1.08
CA PRO A 24 -3.07 18.48 1.76
C PRO A 24 -3.11 17.59 3.01
N ALA A 25 -4.23 17.60 3.73
CA ALA A 25 -4.45 16.77 4.91
C ALA A 25 -4.39 15.25 4.63
N GLN A 26 -4.63 14.79 3.39
CA GLN A 26 -4.47 13.38 3.02
C GLN A 26 -3.07 13.07 2.50
N VAL A 27 -2.44 13.99 1.77
CA VAL A 27 -1.15 13.74 1.09
C VAL A 27 0.04 13.97 2.03
N VAL A 28 0.04 15.05 2.80
CA VAL A 28 1.19 15.44 3.63
C VAL A 28 1.48 14.38 4.69
N PRO A 29 0.51 13.89 5.50
CA PRO A 29 0.79 12.86 6.48
C PRO A 29 1.22 11.53 5.85
N ALA A 30 0.64 11.16 4.72
CA ALA A 30 0.93 9.90 4.04
C ALA A 30 2.37 9.82 3.49
N ILE A 31 3.05 10.96 3.31
CA ILE A 31 4.48 11.02 2.95
C ILE A 31 5.34 11.28 4.19
N THR A 32 4.93 12.27 4.99
CA THR A 32 5.73 12.80 6.09
C THR A 32 5.84 11.78 7.23
N PHE A 33 4.74 11.15 7.63
CA PHE A 33 4.74 10.19 8.74
C PHE A 33 5.64 8.98 8.46
N PRO A 34 5.58 8.32 7.28
CA PRO A 34 6.52 7.26 6.94
C PRO A 34 7.97 7.69 6.94
N LEU A 35 8.27 8.88 6.40
CA LEU A 35 9.64 9.40 6.36
C LEU A 35 10.19 9.73 7.75
N PHE A 36 9.36 10.28 8.64
CA PHE A 36 9.76 10.50 10.03
C PHE A 36 10.02 9.19 10.76
N LEU A 37 9.14 8.18 10.60
CA LEU A 37 9.38 6.88 11.19
C LEU A 37 10.63 6.21 10.62
N PHE A 38 10.84 6.31 9.31
CA PHE A 38 12.08 5.86 8.67
C PHE A 38 13.30 6.54 9.29
N ALA A 39 13.33 7.88 9.38
CA ALA A 39 14.45 8.61 9.92
C ALA A 39 14.72 8.29 11.41
N ILE A 40 13.67 8.21 12.23
CA ILE A 40 13.79 7.89 13.65
C ILE A 40 14.33 6.47 13.85
N ASN A 41 13.83 5.49 13.10
CA ASN A 41 14.29 4.11 13.23
C ASN A 41 15.69 3.92 12.65
N ALA A 42 15.98 4.52 11.49
CA ALA A 42 17.31 4.50 10.88
C ALA A 42 18.38 5.04 11.85
N ALA A 43 18.10 6.18 12.51
CA ALA A 43 19.03 6.78 13.46
C ALA A 43 19.05 6.07 14.83
N GLY A 44 17.92 5.53 15.28
CA GLY A 44 17.77 4.96 16.63
C GLY A 44 18.18 3.50 16.77
N LEU A 45 18.19 2.74 15.67
CA LEU A 45 18.44 1.29 15.66
C LEU A 45 19.66 0.90 14.80
N ASP A 46 20.55 1.84 14.50
CA ASP A 46 21.74 1.57 13.66
C ASP A 46 22.60 0.41 14.22
N SER A 47 22.74 0.32 15.54
CA SER A 47 23.44 -0.77 16.22
C SER A 47 22.82 -2.15 16.00
N ALA A 48 21.55 -2.24 15.57
CA ALA A 48 20.93 -3.53 15.25
C ALA A 48 21.57 -4.18 14.01
N ALA A 49 22.16 -3.39 13.11
CA ALA A 49 22.90 -3.91 11.96
C ALA A 49 24.23 -4.58 12.34
N GLU A 50 24.74 -4.34 13.56
CA GLU A 50 25.95 -4.99 14.08
C GLU A 50 25.69 -6.42 14.61
N LEU A 51 24.41 -6.83 14.69
CA LEU A 51 24.05 -8.16 15.14
C LEU A 51 24.59 -9.24 14.17
N PRO A 52 25.21 -10.31 14.69
CA PRO A 52 25.67 -11.42 13.85
C PRO A 52 24.51 -12.01 13.03
N GLY A 53 24.67 -12.06 11.71
CA GLY A 53 23.64 -12.58 10.79
C GLY A 53 22.64 -11.54 10.29
N PHE A 54 22.86 -10.24 10.54
CA PHE A 54 22.06 -9.20 9.90
C PHE A 54 22.31 -9.17 8.37
N PRO A 55 21.27 -9.17 7.52
CA PRO A 55 21.40 -9.43 6.09
C PRO A 55 21.72 -8.19 5.24
N ALA A 56 21.50 -6.99 5.76
CA ALA A 56 21.69 -5.73 5.03
C ALA A 56 23.03 -5.07 5.43
N PRO A 57 23.61 -4.22 4.57
CA PRO A 57 24.87 -3.53 4.87
C PRO A 57 24.77 -2.59 6.08
N ASP A 58 23.60 -2.00 6.29
CA ASP A 58 23.32 -1.03 7.34
C ASP A 58 21.81 -1.03 7.67
N TYR A 59 21.45 -0.49 8.84
CA TYR A 59 20.06 -0.49 9.29
C TYR A 59 19.19 0.47 8.46
N LEU A 60 19.78 1.55 7.95
CA LEU A 60 19.10 2.54 7.11
C LEU A 60 18.58 1.89 5.82
N THR A 61 19.40 1.10 5.13
CA THR A 61 19.03 0.34 3.93
C THR A 61 17.96 -0.71 4.26
N PHE A 62 18.07 -1.39 5.40
CA PHE A 62 17.09 -2.38 5.85
C PHE A 62 15.69 -1.80 6.11
N ILE A 63 15.62 -0.66 6.80
CA ILE A 63 14.37 -0.03 7.23
C ILE A 63 13.70 0.80 6.13
N LEU A 64 14.40 1.10 5.03
CA LEU A 64 13.87 1.86 3.89
C LEU A 64 12.69 1.17 3.19
N ALA A 65 12.47 -0.13 3.39
CA ALA A 65 11.27 -0.82 2.92
C ALA A 65 9.99 -0.39 3.66
N VAL A 66 10.09 0.09 4.90
CA VAL A 66 8.94 0.44 5.75
C VAL A 66 8.04 1.50 5.11
N PRO A 67 8.57 2.63 4.60
CA PRO A 67 7.75 3.62 3.93
C PRO A 67 6.89 3.10 2.78
N PHE A 68 7.41 2.19 1.95
CA PHE A 68 6.68 1.58 0.83
C PHE A 68 5.47 0.79 1.34
N LEU A 69 5.67 -0.04 2.37
CA LEU A 69 4.58 -0.80 2.98
C LEU A 69 3.53 0.11 3.63
N GLN A 70 3.97 1.19 4.27
CA GLN A 70 3.07 2.17 4.87
C GLN A 70 2.26 2.94 3.84
N ALA A 71 2.79 3.21 2.64
CA ALA A 71 2.00 3.79 1.55
C ALA A 71 0.82 2.89 1.17
N GLY A 72 1.01 1.57 1.11
CA GLY A 72 -0.08 0.60 0.99
C GLY A 72 -1.13 0.73 2.11
N LEU A 73 -0.70 0.87 3.37
CA LEU A 73 -1.61 1.09 4.50
C LEU A 73 -2.42 2.38 4.39
N PHE A 74 -1.76 3.47 4.00
CA PHE A 74 -2.44 4.75 3.74
C PHE A 74 -3.41 4.66 2.57
N ALA A 75 -3.15 3.81 1.57
CA ALA A 75 -4.08 3.55 0.48
C ALA A 75 -5.40 2.93 0.99
N VAL A 76 -5.37 2.04 2.00
CA VAL A 76 -6.59 1.50 2.63
C VAL A 76 -7.43 2.63 3.22
N ALA A 77 -6.81 3.46 4.05
CA ALA A 77 -7.48 4.52 4.78
C ALA A 77 -8.00 5.62 3.82
N GLY A 78 -7.16 6.09 2.90
CA GLY A 78 -7.50 7.15 1.96
C GLY A 78 -8.60 6.73 0.98
N LEU A 79 -8.37 5.66 0.22
CA LEU A 79 -9.33 5.19 -0.79
C LEU A 79 -10.64 4.72 -0.16
N GLY A 80 -10.56 4.01 0.96
CA GLY A 80 -11.75 3.57 1.67
C GLY A 80 -12.54 4.74 2.27
N ALA A 81 -11.89 5.72 2.88
CA ALA A 81 -12.59 6.88 3.46
C ALA A 81 -13.20 7.77 2.37
N ASP A 82 -12.52 7.96 1.25
CA ASP A 82 -13.07 8.71 0.11
C ASP A 82 -14.33 8.04 -0.46
N LEU A 83 -14.29 6.71 -0.63
CA LEU A 83 -15.44 5.96 -1.12
C LEU A 83 -16.58 5.90 -0.09
N ALA A 84 -16.26 5.77 1.20
CA ALA A 84 -17.25 5.81 2.27
C ALA A 84 -17.95 7.17 2.33
N ARG A 85 -17.21 8.27 2.17
CA ARG A 85 -17.80 9.61 2.09
C ARG A 85 -18.72 9.77 0.89
N ASP A 86 -18.35 9.21 -0.26
CA ASP A 86 -19.19 9.21 -1.46
C ASP A 86 -20.48 8.37 -1.25
N ILE A 87 -20.45 7.36 -0.38
CA ILE A 87 -21.63 6.60 0.07
C ILE A 87 -22.48 7.45 1.01
N GLU A 88 -21.90 7.98 2.09
CA GLU A 88 -22.60 8.77 3.13
C GLU A 88 -23.32 9.99 2.56
N THR A 89 -22.70 10.67 1.59
CA THR A 89 -23.27 11.86 0.96
C THR A 89 -24.35 11.55 -0.09
N GLY A 90 -24.64 10.27 -0.35
CA GLY A 90 -25.54 9.83 -1.42
C GLY A 90 -25.01 10.11 -2.82
N PHE A 91 -23.70 10.37 -2.96
CA PHE A 91 -23.11 10.64 -4.28
C PHE A 91 -23.20 9.42 -5.20
N LEU A 92 -22.99 8.20 -4.67
CA LEU A 92 -23.14 6.96 -5.45
C LEU A 92 -24.58 6.71 -5.93
N ASP A 93 -25.58 7.17 -5.18
CA ASP A 93 -26.98 7.04 -5.54
C ASP A 93 -27.36 8.05 -6.61
N ARG A 94 -26.96 9.32 -6.45
CA ARG A 94 -27.11 10.34 -7.50
C ARG A 94 -26.40 9.95 -8.81
N LEU A 95 -25.25 9.27 -8.72
CA LEU A 95 -24.53 8.79 -9.90
C LEU A 95 -25.35 7.79 -10.73
N SER A 96 -26.25 7.03 -10.10
CA SER A 96 -27.14 6.09 -10.81
C SER A 96 -28.15 6.78 -11.73
N LEU A 97 -28.43 8.05 -11.48
CA LEU A 97 -29.29 8.89 -12.33
C LEU A 97 -28.52 9.46 -13.55
N THR A 98 -27.23 9.17 -13.66
CA THR A 98 -26.37 9.63 -14.75
C THR A 98 -25.89 8.45 -15.60
N PRO A 99 -25.46 8.67 -16.86
CA PRO A 99 -24.91 7.59 -17.70
C PRO A 99 -23.49 7.14 -17.28
N LEU A 100 -22.98 7.58 -16.13
CA LEU A 100 -21.65 7.23 -15.62
C LEU A 100 -21.68 5.86 -14.94
N SER A 101 -20.67 5.02 -15.23
CA SER A 101 -20.55 3.74 -14.55
C SER A 101 -19.94 3.90 -13.15
N ARG A 102 -20.58 3.27 -12.15
CA ARG A 102 -20.05 3.19 -10.77
C ARG A 102 -18.66 2.53 -10.75
N SER A 103 -18.44 1.51 -11.60
CA SER A 103 -17.13 0.89 -11.77
C SER A 103 -16.08 1.84 -12.32
N GLY A 104 -16.47 2.79 -13.18
CA GLY A 104 -15.59 3.85 -13.69
C GLY A 104 -15.13 4.79 -12.58
N LEU A 105 -16.02 5.15 -11.65
CA LEU A 105 -15.66 5.97 -10.48
C LEU A 105 -14.64 5.25 -9.60
N VAL A 106 -14.94 4.00 -9.20
CA VAL A 106 -14.06 3.21 -8.32
C VAL A 106 -12.70 2.98 -8.98
N SER A 107 -12.68 2.65 -10.27
CA SER A 107 -11.43 2.47 -11.02
C SER A 107 -10.64 3.77 -11.12
N GLY A 108 -11.31 4.90 -11.29
CA GLY A 108 -10.67 6.22 -11.29
C GLY A 108 -10.06 6.57 -9.93
N GLN A 109 -10.76 6.26 -8.83
CA GLN A 109 -10.23 6.47 -7.48
C GLN A 109 -9.04 5.57 -7.17
N MET A 110 -9.12 4.29 -7.55
CA MET A 110 -7.99 3.37 -7.47
C MET A 110 -6.80 3.88 -8.29
N ALA A 111 -7.01 4.31 -9.54
CA ALA A 111 -5.94 4.86 -10.37
C ALA A 111 -5.29 6.11 -9.76
N GLY A 112 -6.08 7.01 -9.17
CA GLY A 112 -5.55 8.18 -8.44
C GLY A 112 -4.74 7.78 -7.20
N THR A 113 -5.17 6.74 -6.49
CA THR A 113 -4.46 6.19 -5.32
C THR A 113 -3.13 5.54 -5.74
N ILE A 114 -3.13 4.76 -6.83
CA ILE A 114 -1.92 4.19 -7.42
C ILE A 114 -0.94 5.29 -7.84
N ALA A 115 -1.43 6.34 -8.51
CA ALA A 115 -0.59 7.45 -8.91
C ALA A 115 0.06 8.16 -7.71
N LEU A 116 -0.67 8.33 -6.61
CA LEU A 116 -0.11 8.85 -5.37
C LEU A 116 0.94 7.89 -4.78
N GLY A 117 0.68 6.58 -4.76
CA GLY A 117 1.63 5.55 -4.33
C GLY A 117 2.94 5.57 -5.13
N VAL A 118 2.85 5.72 -6.45
CA VAL A 118 4.04 5.88 -7.30
C VAL A 118 4.83 7.14 -6.93
N VAL A 119 4.15 8.27 -6.69
CA VAL A 119 4.82 9.50 -6.22
C VAL A 119 5.49 9.27 -4.86
N GLN A 120 4.81 8.60 -3.93
CA GLN A 120 5.36 8.25 -2.61
C GLN A 120 6.61 7.38 -2.76
N ALA A 121 6.56 6.30 -3.55
CA ALA A 121 7.71 5.44 -3.80
C ALA A 121 8.90 6.18 -4.41
N VAL A 122 8.67 7.09 -5.38
CA VAL A 122 9.75 7.92 -5.92
C VAL A 122 10.35 8.82 -4.85
N VAL A 123 9.52 9.45 -4.01
CA VAL A 123 9.98 10.29 -2.89
C VAL A 123 10.79 9.46 -1.89
N PHE A 124 10.29 8.30 -1.48
CA PHE A 124 10.96 7.42 -0.51
C PHE A 124 12.28 6.90 -1.04
N LEU A 125 12.32 6.44 -2.29
CA LEU A 125 13.56 6.01 -2.94
C LEU A 125 14.57 7.16 -3.00
N THR A 126 14.14 8.34 -3.43
CA THR A 126 15.02 9.51 -3.55
C THR A 126 15.61 9.90 -2.20
N ILE A 127 14.78 9.94 -1.15
CA ILE A 127 15.22 10.30 0.20
C ILE A 127 16.13 9.22 0.78
N GLY A 128 15.80 7.95 0.60
CA GLY A 128 16.62 6.83 1.04
C GLY A 128 18.02 6.86 0.41
N LEU A 129 18.10 7.02 -0.91
CA LEU A 129 19.37 7.17 -1.63
C LEU A 129 20.14 8.42 -1.18
N ALA A 130 19.45 9.54 -0.98
CA ALA A 130 20.07 10.78 -0.49
C ALA A 130 20.60 10.65 0.95
N ALA A 131 19.97 9.79 1.75
CA ALA A 131 20.40 9.47 3.12
C ALA A 131 21.55 8.43 3.15
N GLY A 132 21.92 7.85 2.00
CA GLY A 132 23.04 6.92 1.87
C GLY A 132 22.65 5.44 1.73
N ALA A 133 21.37 5.11 1.55
CA ALA A 133 20.94 3.72 1.34
C ALA A 133 21.58 3.11 0.08
N SER A 134 21.97 1.83 0.16
CA SER A 134 22.41 1.08 -1.02
C SER A 134 21.22 0.69 -1.90
N PHE A 135 21.47 0.55 -3.21
CA PHE A 135 20.48 0.05 -4.16
C PHE A 135 21.13 -0.82 -5.23
N ASP A 136 21.21 -2.11 -4.94
CA ASP A 136 22.05 -3.06 -5.68
C ASP A 136 21.52 -3.39 -7.09
N THR A 137 20.22 -3.20 -7.33
CA THR A 137 19.56 -3.66 -8.57
C THR A 137 19.56 -2.65 -9.72
N GLY A 138 20.12 -1.46 -9.51
CA GLY A 138 20.29 -0.42 -10.53
C GLY A 138 18.98 0.07 -11.18
N ALA A 139 19.05 0.68 -12.36
CA ALA A 139 17.89 1.31 -12.99
C ALA A 139 16.72 0.34 -13.28
N ALA A 140 17.02 -0.92 -13.61
CA ALA A 140 16.00 -1.94 -13.82
C ALA A 140 15.28 -2.31 -12.50
N GLY A 141 16.01 -2.32 -11.39
CA GLY A 141 15.44 -2.50 -10.05
C GLY A 141 14.40 -1.44 -9.69
N VAL A 142 14.63 -0.18 -10.08
CA VAL A 142 13.67 0.91 -9.87
C VAL A 142 12.34 0.61 -10.55
N ALA A 143 12.35 0.11 -11.79
CA ALA A 143 11.12 -0.23 -12.50
C ALA A 143 10.35 -1.36 -11.79
N VAL A 144 11.06 -2.36 -11.26
CA VAL A 144 10.45 -3.48 -10.52
C VAL A 144 9.95 -3.04 -9.15
N LEU A 145 10.66 -2.16 -8.46
CA LEU A 145 10.22 -1.55 -7.20
C LEU A 145 8.91 -0.78 -7.39
N ILE A 146 8.84 0.05 -8.44
CA ILE A 146 7.61 0.79 -8.76
C ILE A 146 6.46 -0.15 -9.14
N LEU A 147 6.74 -1.22 -9.90
CA LEU A 147 5.72 -2.21 -10.24
C LEU A 147 5.20 -2.94 -9.00
N LEU A 148 6.10 -3.30 -8.07
CA LEU A 148 5.74 -3.92 -6.81
C LEU A 148 4.93 -2.97 -5.93
N GLU A 149 5.32 -1.70 -5.85
CA GLU A 149 4.54 -0.68 -5.14
C GLU A 149 3.13 -0.54 -5.71
N ILE A 150 2.99 -0.49 -7.04
CA ILE A 150 1.67 -0.44 -7.69
C ILE A 150 0.83 -1.66 -7.27
N ALA A 151 1.43 -2.85 -7.23
CA ALA A 151 0.75 -4.07 -6.81
C ALA A 151 0.32 -4.02 -5.33
N ILE A 152 1.20 -3.53 -4.45
CA ILE A 152 0.91 -3.34 -3.01
C ILE A 152 -0.23 -2.34 -2.82
N VAL A 153 -0.11 -1.14 -3.40
CA VAL A 153 -1.13 -0.08 -3.28
C VAL A 153 -2.47 -0.54 -3.85
N PHE A 154 -2.47 -1.26 -4.98
CA PHE A 154 -3.68 -1.85 -5.53
C PHE A 154 -4.31 -2.88 -4.59
N ALA A 155 -3.52 -3.82 -4.09
CA ALA A 155 -3.97 -4.88 -3.19
C ALA A 155 -4.58 -4.32 -1.91
N PHE A 156 -3.89 -3.39 -1.25
CA PHE A 156 -4.38 -2.74 -0.04
C PHE A 156 -5.56 -1.80 -0.33
N GLY A 157 -5.53 -1.05 -1.43
CA GLY A 157 -6.67 -0.24 -1.86
C GLY A 157 -7.96 -1.04 -2.02
N LEU A 158 -7.89 -2.30 -2.48
CA LEU A 158 -9.05 -3.20 -2.56
C LEU A 158 -9.63 -3.56 -1.18
N ILE A 159 -8.80 -3.63 -0.14
CA ILE A 159 -9.25 -3.79 1.25
C ILE A 159 -10.08 -2.58 1.65
N GLY A 160 -9.58 -1.37 1.37
CA GLY A 160 -10.27 -0.10 1.66
C GLY A 160 -11.61 0.01 0.93
N ILE A 161 -11.64 -0.29 -0.37
CA ILE A 161 -12.87 -0.33 -1.17
C ILE A 161 -13.88 -1.32 -0.59
N THR A 162 -13.43 -2.53 -0.26
CA THR A 162 -14.30 -3.58 0.29
C THR A 162 -14.91 -3.14 1.61
N ALA A 163 -14.10 -2.55 2.50
CA ALA A 163 -14.56 -1.99 3.76
C ALA A 163 -15.59 -0.88 3.57
N ALA A 164 -15.31 0.07 2.67
CA ALA A 164 -16.22 1.16 2.36
C ALA A 164 -17.58 0.63 1.86
N PHE A 165 -17.59 -0.33 0.93
CA PHE A 165 -18.84 -0.94 0.48
C PHE A 165 -19.50 -1.82 1.56
N ARG A 166 -18.75 -2.44 2.46
CA ARG A 166 -19.35 -3.31 3.48
C ARG A 166 -19.99 -2.53 4.62
N PHE A 167 -19.31 -1.48 5.10
CA PHE A 167 -19.71 -0.70 6.27
C PHE A 167 -20.45 0.57 5.89
N GLY A 168 -20.03 1.24 4.81
CA GLY A 168 -20.64 2.48 4.32
C GLY A 168 -20.49 3.68 5.24
N ASN A 169 -19.52 3.64 6.16
CA ASN A 169 -19.17 4.79 6.96
C ASN A 169 -17.64 4.94 7.02
N GLY A 170 -17.16 6.18 7.03
CA GLY A 170 -15.72 6.49 7.01
C GLY A 170 -15.01 6.11 8.29
N GLU A 171 -15.67 6.20 9.44
CA GLU A 171 -15.11 5.87 10.75
C GLU A 171 -14.73 4.39 10.87
N ALA A 172 -15.57 3.49 10.35
CA ALA A 172 -15.34 2.05 10.31
C ALA A 172 -14.19 1.68 9.38
N VAL A 173 -14.02 2.42 8.27
CA VAL A 173 -12.83 2.26 7.43
C VAL A 173 -11.58 2.70 8.19
N GLN A 174 -11.62 3.85 8.89
CA GLN A 174 -10.49 4.29 9.69
C GLN A 174 -10.17 3.33 10.84
N GLY A 175 -11.18 2.66 11.40
CA GLY A 175 -11.01 1.62 12.42
C GLY A 175 -10.21 0.39 11.96
N LEU A 176 -10.04 0.18 10.65
CA LEU A 176 -9.14 -0.87 10.13
C LEU A 176 -7.67 -0.51 10.25
N PHE A 177 -7.34 0.79 10.33
CA PHE A 177 -5.96 1.26 10.30
C PHE A 177 -5.12 0.71 11.47
N PRO A 178 -5.57 0.76 12.74
CA PRO A 178 -4.83 0.13 13.85
C PRO A 178 -4.63 -1.38 13.67
N VAL A 179 -5.64 -2.08 13.13
CA VAL A 179 -5.56 -3.54 12.91
C VAL A 179 -4.47 -3.87 11.90
N LEU A 180 -4.37 -3.11 10.81
CA LEU A 180 -3.32 -3.32 9.81
C LEU A 180 -1.92 -2.98 10.37
N PHE A 181 -1.81 -1.99 11.24
CA PHE A 181 -0.56 -1.71 11.94
C PHE A 181 -0.12 -2.83 12.88
N ILE A 182 -1.05 -3.56 13.50
CA ILE A 182 -0.71 -4.76 14.28
C ILE A 182 -0.03 -5.79 13.39
N PHE A 183 -0.54 -6.03 12.17
CA PHE A 183 0.13 -6.92 11.22
C PHE A 183 1.49 -6.37 10.76
N LEU A 184 1.62 -5.05 10.58
CA LEU A 184 2.91 -4.43 10.26
C LEU A 184 3.93 -4.66 11.39
N PHE A 185 3.57 -4.40 12.65
CA PHE A 185 4.48 -4.57 13.78
C PHE A 185 4.79 -6.03 14.10
N LEU A 186 3.87 -6.95 13.81
CA LEU A 186 4.07 -8.39 13.93
C LEU A 186 4.82 -9.00 12.73
N SER A 187 5.33 -8.20 11.80
CA SER A 187 6.12 -8.64 10.65
C SER A 187 7.63 -8.47 10.89
N THR A 188 8.45 -8.79 9.89
CA THR A 188 9.91 -8.53 9.88
C THR A 188 10.26 -7.04 9.70
N MET A 189 9.36 -6.12 10.08
CA MET A 189 9.53 -4.67 9.92
C MET A 189 10.82 -4.16 10.57
N ALA A 190 11.05 -4.50 11.84
CA ALA A 190 12.16 -3.94 12.63
C ALA A 190 13.40 -4.83 12.68
N LEU A 191 13.23 -6.15 12.54
CA LEU A 191 14.28 -7.15 12.61
C LEU A 191 14.03 -8.29 11.60
N PRO A 192 15.08 -8.87 11.01
CA PRO A 192 15.00 -10.10 10.22
C PRO A 192 14.40 -11.25 11.06
N ALA A 193 13.63 -12.15 10.41
CA ALA A 193 12.96 -13.25 11.09
C ALA A 193 13.92 -14.15 11.90
N ASP A 194 15.11 -14.42 11.36
CA ASP A 194 16.11 -15.28 11.98
C ASP A 194 16.71 -14.69 13.27
N LEU A 195 16.65 -13.36 13.42
CA LEU A 195 17.13 -12.64 14.60
C LEU A 195 16.06 -12.43 15.67
N ILE A 196 14.81 -12.83 15.40
CA ILE A 196 13.75 -12.79 16.41
C ILE A 196 13.91 -13.99 17.34
N GLU A 197 14.40 -13.79 18.56
CA GLU A 197 14.65 -14.90 19.51
C GLU A 197 13.36 -15.54 20.05
N GLN A 198 12.27 -14.78 20.13
CA GLN A 198 11.04 -15.25 20.72
C GLN A 198 10.24 -16.11 19.72
N ASP A 199 10.13 -17.42 19.98
CA ASP A 199 9.54 -18.40 19.04
C ASP A 199 8.14 -18.05 18.54
N TRP A 200 7.24 -17.58 19.42
CA TRP A 200 5.89 -17.20 19.01
C TRP A 200 5.91 -16.01 18.06
N PHE A 201 6.79 -15.03 18.30
CA PHE A 201 6.88 -13.83 17.48
C PHE A 201 7.56 -14.16 16.15
N ARG A 202 8.63 -14.97 16.17
CA ARG A 202 9.26 -15.50 14.96
C ARG A 202 8.23 -16.23 14.10
N THR A 203 7.45 -17.12 14.68
CA THR A 203 6.41 -17.88 13.97
C THR A 203 5.38 -16.95 13.31
N VAL A 204 4.86 -15.98 14.07
CA VAL A 204 3.91 -14.99 13.54
C VAL A 204 4.54 -14.20 12.41
N ALA A 205 5.76 -13.69 12.57
CA ALA A 205 6.47 -12.92 11.55
C ALA A 205 6.74 -13.76 10.29
N THR A 206 7.10 -15.03 10.42
CA THR A 206 7.35 -15.93 9.28
C THR A 206 6.11 -16.18 8.44
N TYR A 207 4.94 -16.37 9.07
CA TYR A 207 3.68 -16.61 8.34
C TYR A 207 2.94 -15.34 7.94
N ASN A 208 3.41 -14.18 8.37
CA ASN A 208 2.77 -12.90 8.09
C ASN A 208 2.98 -12.51 6.62
N PRO A 209 1.91 -12.31 5.82
CA PRO A 209 2.04 -11.91 4.42
C PRO A 209 2.81 -10.60 4.23
N VAL A 210 2.74 -9.70 5.22
CA VAL A 210 3.45 -8.41 5.18
C VAL A 210 4.98 -8.61 5.21
N SER A 211 5.47 -9.66 5.87
CA SER A 211 6.91 -9.98 5.87
C SER A 211 7.42 -10.32 4.48
N TYR A 212 6.67 -11.07 3.68
CA TYR A 212 7.05 -11.38 2.30
C TYR A 212 7.09 -10.13 1.41
N LEU A 213 6.20 -9.16 1.66
CA LEU A 213 6.25 -7.88 0.95
C LEU A 213 7.50 -7.08 1.33
N PHE A 214 7.89 -7.10 2.62
CA PHE A 214 9.16 -6.53 3.07
C PHE A 214 10.35 -7.17 2.36
N ASP A 215 10.40 -8.50 2.31
CA ASP A 215 11.50 -9.24 1.69
C ASP A 215 11.64 -8.89 0.20
N GLY A 216 10.53 -8.81 -0.53
CA GLY A 216 10.57 -8.41 -1.94
C GLY A 216 11.06 -6.98 -2.16
N VAL A 217 10.61 -6.02 -1.36
CA VAL A 217 11.11 -4.64 -1.44
C VAL A 217 12.61 -4.60 -1.10
N ARG A 218 13.00 -5.24 0.02
CA ARG A 218 14.38 -5.27 0.52
C ARG A 218 15.36 -5.92 -0.45
N SER A 219 14.96 -6.99 -1.14
CA SER A 219 15.81 -7.66 -2.13
C SER A 219 16.34 -6.69 -3.20
N LEU A 220 15.54 -5.69 -3.58
CA LEU A 220 15.94 -4.68 -4.56
C LEU A 220 16.98 -3.69 -4.03
N PHE A 221 16.99 -3.43 -2.72
CA PHE A 221 17.96 -2.56 -2.05
C PHE A 221 19.26 -3.29 -1.73
N TYR A 222 19.16 -4.52 -1.21
CA TYR A 222 20.30 -5.36 -0.84
C TYR A 222 20.02 -6.84 -1.17
N GLY A 223 21.06 -7.58 -1.54
CA GLY A 223 20.95 -9.00 -1.94
C GLY A 223 20.64 -9.21 -3.42
N GLY A 224 20.13 -8.18 -4.11
CA GLY A 224 20.02 -8.13 -5.56
C GLY A 224 18.75 -8.79 -6.11
N TRP A 225 18.85 -9.37 -7.31
CA TRP A 225 17.72 -9.99 -8.00
C TRP A 225 17.33 -11.35 -7.40
N ASP A 226 16.85 -11.37 -6.15
CA ASP A 226 16.34 -12.59 -5.50
C ASP A 226 14.95 -12.96 -6.07
N PRO A 227 14.85 -14.04 -6.88
CA PRO A 227 13.59 -14.41 -7.50
C PRO A 227 12.57 -14.91 -6.49
N ALA A 228 12.99 -15.51 -5.37
CA ALA A 228 12.10 -16.07 -4.37
C ALA A 228 11.42 -14.97 -3.55
N ALA A 229 12.19 -13.97 -3.11
CA ALA A 229 11.66 -12.80 -2.42
C ALA A 229 10.68 -12.00 -3.30
N LEU A 230 11.07 -11.74 -4.56
CA LEU A 230 10.21 -11.04 -5.52
C LEU A 230 8.93 -11.83 -5.84
N ALA A 231 9.05 -13.13 -6.11
CA ALA A 231 7.88 -13.99 -6.37
C ALA A 231 6.96 -14.08 -5.14
N GLY A 232 7.53 -14.12 -3.92
CA GLY A 232 6.78 -14.08 -2.68
C GLY A 232 5.99 -12.79 -2.53
N ALA A 233 6.63 -11.65 -2.73
CA ALA A 233 5.99 -10.34 -2.60
C ALA A 233 4.88 -10.12 -3.65
N PHE A 234 5.18 -10.35 -4.93
CA PHE A 234 4.16 -10.28 -5.99
C PHE A 234 3.05 -11.30 -5.77
N GLY A 235 3.38 -12.51 -5.29
CA GLY A 235 2.43 -13.57 -4.96
C GLY A 235 1.48 -13.15 -3.85
N VAL A 236 1.97 -12.51 -2.78
CA VAL A 236 1.13 -11.98 -1.70
C VAL A 236 0.24 -10.84 -2.20
N ALA A 237 0.79 -9.86 -2.92
CA ALA A 237 0.01 -8.76 -3.48
C ALA A 237 -1.09 -9.27 -4.43
N ALA A 238 -0.77 -10.25 -5.28
CA ALA A 238 -1.72 -10.92 -6.15
C ALA A 238 -2.76 -11.73 -5.36
N GLY A 239 -2.37 -12.43 -4.29
CA GLY A 239 -3.25 -13.19 -3.42
C GLY A 239 -4.27 -12.31 -2.70
N ILE A 240 -3.82 -11.20 -2.10
CA ILE A 240 -4.70 -10.19 -1.49
C ILE A 240 -5.66 -9.65 -2.57
N SER A 241 -5.14 -9.29 -3.74
CA SER A 241 -5.98 -8.79 -4.84
C SER A 241 -7.02 -9.81 -5.30
N ALA A 242 -6.64 -11.08 -5.42
CA ALA A 242 -7.54 -12.17 -5.83
C ALA A 242 -8.66 -12.43 -4.81
N VAL A 243 -8.41 -12.18 -3.52
CA VAL A 243 -9.42 -12.29 -2.47
C VAL A 243 -10.30 -11.04 -2.41
N PHE A 244 -9.72 -9.85 -2.37
CA PHE A 244 -10.48 -8.62 -2.10
C PHE A 244 -11.17 -8.05 -3.34
N LEU A 245 -10.69 -8.29 -4.55
CA LEU A 245 -11.38 -7.86 -5.77
C LEU A 245 -12.80 -8.46 -5.90
N PRO A 246 -13.01 -9.79 -5.80
CA PRO A 246 -14.37 -10.35 -5.85
C PRO A 246 -15.21 -9.95 -4.63
N LEU A 247 -14.61 -9.74 -3.45
CA LEU A 247 -15.32 -9.23 -2.29
C LEU A 247 -15.81 -7.79 -2.50
N ALA A 248 -14.98 -6.91 -3.05
CA ALA A 248 -15.35 -5.56 -3.42
C ALA A 248 -16.51 -5.55 -4.42
N VAL A 249 -16.44 -6.40 -5.46
CA VAL A 249 -17.51 -6.54 -6.47
C VAL A 249 -18.81 -7.05 -5.83
N ARG A 250 -18.74 -8.08 -4.98
CA ARG A 250 -19.92 -8.60 -4.27
C ARG A 250 -20.52 -7.57 -3.32
N ALA A 251 -19.69 -6.84 -2.58
CA ALA A 251 -20.13 -5.79 -1.66
C ALA A 251 -20.81 -4.62 -2.40
N LEU A 252 -20.26 -4.23 -3.56
CA LEU A 252 -20.88 -3.25 -4.44
C LEU A 252 -22.26 -3.73 -4.92
N ASN A 253 -22.36 -4.94 -5.47
CA ASN A 253 -23.62 -5.49 -5.99
C ASN A 253 -24.68 -5.64 -4.90
N ALA A 254 -24.29 -6.12 -3.71
CA ALA A 254 -25.20 -6.27 -2.58
C ALA A 254 -25.79 -4.92 -2.10
N ARG A 255 -25.03 -3.83 -2.24
CA ARG A 255 -25.57 -2.48 -1.98
C ARG A 255 -26.57 -2.04 -3.02
N VAL A 256 -26.34 -2.34 -4.31
CA VAL A 256 -27.27 -1.97 -5.39
C VAL A 256 -28.66 -2.57 -5.18
N VAL A 257 -28.76 -3.77 -4.62
CA VAL A 257 -30.05 -4.43 -4.36
C VAL A 257 -30.82 -3.80 -3.20
N ARG A 258 -30.16 -3.04 -2.32
CA ARG A 258 -30.77 -2.41 -1.13
C ARG A 258 -31.27 -0.99 -1.37
N THR A 259 -30.90 -0.38 -2.50
CA THR A 259 -31.27 0.99 -2.91
C THR A 259 -32.25 0.93 -4.07
#